data_AF-A0A850MZ73-F1
#
_entry.id   AF-A0A850MZ73-F1
#
_cell.length_a   1.000
_cell.length_b   1.000
_cell.length_c   1.000
_cell.angle_alpha   90.00
_cell.angle_beta   90.00
_cell.angle_gamma   90.00
#
_symmetry.space_group_name_H-M   'P 1'
#
loop_
_entity.id
_entity.type
_entity.pdbx_description
1 polymer ?
#
loop_
_entity_poly.entity_id
_entity_poly.type
_entity_poly.pdbx_seq_one_letter_code
_entity_poly.pdbx_strand_id
1 'polypeptide(L)'
;MKKDVVDIYNDENECIAKNIPVKAFSPLYNPYIAKMIRFMKRTAFVSLEQLHDNYNKGRYGEMTTLRKDEIQLEQYVRKWNILKAAPEIAEKMCEIISLNENFNGGDGGADVKVLPDGKLLMVKLPERRIDLAASSAPLFTITGVALAQAITEIFDVDIDKDPDGCALIKTG
;
A
#
# COMPACT_ATOMS: atom_id res chain seq x y z
N MET A 1 19.05 -15.57 40.10
CA MET A 1 17.86 -15.18 39.32
C MET A 1 17.22 -16.43 38.75
N LYS A 2 15.98 -16.76 39.13
CA LYS A 2 15.23 -17.84 38.47
C LYS A 2 15.03 -17.45 37.00
N LYS A 3 15.25 -18.40 36.09
CA LYS A 3 14.93 -18.23 34.68
C LYS A 3 13.45 -18.52 34.55
N ASP A 4 12.64 -17.49 34.30
CA ASP A 4 11.23 -17.69 34.01
C ASP A 4 11.09 -18.43 32.67
N VAL A 5 10.40 -19.57 32.70
CA VAL A 5 10.17 -20.45 31.56
C VAL A 5 8.69 -20.76 31.42
N VAL A 6 8.25 -20.99 30.18
CA VAL A 6 6.86 -21.29 29.83
C VAL A 6 6.80 -22.41 28.79
N ASP A 7 5.68 -23.11 28.77
CA ASP A 7 5.35 -24.11 27.75
C ASP A 7 4.43 -23.45 26.70
N ILE A 8 4.66 -23.75 25.42
CA ILE A 8 3.92 -23.22 24.27
C ILE A 8 2.92 -24.26 23.81
N TYR A 9 1.68 -23.83 23.66
CA TYR A 9 0.59 -24.62 23.11
C TYR A 9 0.08 -23.99 21.81
N ASN A 10 -0.44 -24.80 20.88
CA ASN A 10 -1.16 -24.31 19.71
C ASN A 10 -2.63 -23.99 20.06
N ASP A 11 -3.38 -23.50 19.07
CA ASP A 11 -4.81 -23.18 19.21
C ASP A 11 -5.68 -24.41 19.51
N GLU A 12 -5.15 -25.63 19.30
CA GLU A 12 -5.79 -26.91 19.59
C GLU A 12 -5.39 -27.48 20.98
N ASN A 13 -4.70 -26.69 21.81
CA ASN A 13 -4.16 -27.07 23.13
C ASN A 13 -3.11 -28.20 23.11
N GLU A 14 -2.46 -28.42 21.97
CA GLU A 14 -1.33 -29.34 21.87
C GLU A 14 -0.03 -28.63 22.25
N CYS A 15 0.80 -29.29 23.06
CA CYS A 15 2.07 -28.74 23.51
C CYS A 15 3.12 -28.79 22.37
N ILE A 16 3.49 -27.63 21.84
CA ILE A 16 4.48 -27.48 20.76
C ILE A 16 5.91 -27.48 21.32
N ALA A 17 6.13 -26.80 22.44
CA ALA A 17 7.46 -26.64 23.03
C ALA A 17 7.38 -26.45 24.55
N LYS A 18 8.38 -26.95 25.27
CA LYS A 18 8.45 -26.85 26.75
C LYS A 18 9.68 -26.09 27.22
N ASN A 19 9.58 -25.51 28.42
CA ASN A 19 10.66 -24.80 29.11
C ASN A 19 11.31 -23.67 28.29
N ILE A 20 10.50 -22.95 27.50
CA ILE A 20 10.98 -21.83 26.69
C ILE A 20 11.19 -20.61 27.59
N PRO A 21 12.38 -19.96 27.53
CA PRO A 21 12.62 -18.74 28.29
C PRO A 21 11.65 -17.63 27.88
N VAL A 22 11.06 -16.92 28.85
CA VAL A 22 10.09 -15.82 28.59
C VAL A 22 10.69 -14.74 27.68
N LYS A 23 12.00 -14.50 27.74
CA LYS A 23 12.71 -13.55 26.86
C LYS A 23 12.58 -13.90 25.36
N ALA A 24 12.35 -15.15 25.00
CA ALA A 24 12.19 -15.57 23.60
C ALA A 24 10.91 -15.01 22.95
N PHE A 25 9.94 -14.54 23.73
CA PHE A 25 8.73 -13.87 23.22
C PHE A 25 8.90 -12.36 23.10
N SER A 26 10.01 -11.81 23.59
CA SER A 26 10.26 -10.38 23.44
C SER A 26 10.41 -10.04 21.94
N PRO A 27 9.77 -8.96 21.45
CA PRO A 27 9.95 -8.48 20.08
C PRO A 27 11.42 -8.21 19.70
N LEU A 28 12.29 -7.99 20.69
CA LEU A 28 13.71 -7.73 20.50
C LEU A 28 14.51 -8.97 20.10
N TYR A 29 14.03 -10.16 20.46
CA TYR A 29 14.76 -11.43 20.23
C TYR A 29 13.99 -12.39 19.31
N ASN A 30 12.67 -12.24 19.21
CA ASN A 30 11.85 -13.11 18.40
C ASN A 30 11.89 -12.69 16.91
N PRO A 31 12.46 -13.51 16.01
CA PRO A 31 12.56 -13.17 14.59
C PRO A 31 11.21 -13.12 13.89
N TYR A 32 10.20 -13.89 14.35
CA TYR A 32 8.86 -13.88 13.76
C TYR A 32 8.11 -12.60 14.07
N ILE A 33 8.19 -12.11 15.31
CA ILE A 33 7.60 -10.82 15.70
C ILE A 33 8.26 -9.70 14.91
N ALA A 34 9.59 -9.71 14.78
CA ALA A 34 10.32 -8.73 13.97
C ALA A 34 9.88 -8.76 12.49
N LYS A 35 9.73 -9.97 11.91
CA LYS A 35 9.24 -10.15 10.54
C LYS A 35 7.81 -9.62 10.37
N MET A 36 6.93 -9.85 11.33
CA MET A 36 5.56 -9.34 11.32
C MET A 36 5.53 -7.81 11.39
N ILE A 37 6.31 -7.20 12.28
CA ILE A 37 6.41 -5.73 12.38
C ILE A 37 6.93 -5.14 11.06
N ARG A 38 7.98 -5.73 10.46
CA ARG A 38 8.49 -5.30 9.15
C ARG A 38 7.46 -5.44 8.05
N PHE A 39 6.66 -6.52 8.07
CA PHE A 39 5.56 -6.70 7.13
C PHE A 39 4.51 -5.59 7.28
N MET A 40 4.06 -5.29 8.50
CA MET A 40 3.08 -4.22 8.74
C MET A 40 3.60 -2.83 8.33
N LYS A 41 4.88 -2.55 8.58
CA LYS A 41 5.50 -1.25 8.21
C LYS A 41 5.62 -1.01 6.71
N ARG A 42 5.51 -2.06 5.89
CA ARG A 42 5.76 -2.00 4.44
C ARG A 42 4.57 -2.40 3.59
N THR A 43 3.45 -2.77 4.21
CA THR A 43 2.25 -3.22 3.51
C THR A 43 1.15 -2.17 3.65
N ALA A 44 0.66 -1.66 2.52
CA ALA A 44 -0.47 -0.76 2.42
C ALA A 44 -1.61 -1.42 1.65
N PHE A 45 -2.85 -1.05 1.98
CA PHE A 45 -4.03 -1.45 1.24
C PHE A 45 -4.64 -0.22 0.58
N VAL A 46 -4.94 -0.33 -0.71
CA VAL A 46 -5.55 0.73 -1.52
C VAL A 46 -6.93 0.26 -1.94
N SER A 47 -7.95 1.09 -1.74
CA SER A 47 -9.31 0.81 -2.22
C SER A 47 -9.53 1.42 -3.60
N LEU A 48 -9.54 0.56 -4.62
CA LEU A 48 -9.85 0.93 -6.00
C LEU A 48 -11.33 1.26 -6.17
N GLU A 49 -12.21 0.63 -5.38
CA GLU A 49 -13.64 0.93 -5.36
C GLU A 49 -13.93 2.36 -4.88
N GLN A 50 -13.39 2.75 -3.71
CA GLN A 50 -13.55 4.13 -3.22
C GLN A 50 -12.92 5.13 -4.17
N LEU A 51 -11.76 4.79 -4.75
CA LEU A 51 -11.11 5.64 -5.73
C LEU A 51 -11.97 5.86 -6.98
N HIS A 52 -12.55 4.78 -7.52
CA HIS A 52 -13.46 4.83 -8.67
C HIS A 52 -14.69 5.70 -8.38
N ASP A 53 -15.32 5.51 -7.22
CA ASP A 53 -16.47 6.30 -6.80
C ASP A 53 -16.14 7.78 -6.63
N ASN A 54 -14.96 8.09 -6.09
CA ASN A 54 -14.52 9.46 -5.87
C ASN A 54 -14.25 10.18 -7.19
N TYR A 55 -13.59 9.53 -8.15
CA TYR A 55 -13.41 10.09 -9.50
C TYR A 55 -14.74 10.30 -10.23
N ASN A 56 -15.65 9.32 -10.18
CA ASN A 56 -16.97 9.42 -10.83
C ASN A 56 -17.85 10.53 -10.26
N LYS A 57 -17.68 10.86 -8.98
CA LYS A 57 -18.45 11.90 -8.29
C LYS A 57 -17.70 13.23 -8.21
N GLY A 58 -16.43 13.29 -8.63
CA GLY A 58 -15.57 14.47 -8.49
C GLY A 58 -15.29 14.83 -7.03
N ARG A 59 -15.20 13.83 -6.15
CA ARG A 59 -14.96 14.02 -4.71
C ARG A 59 -13.46 13.96 -4.43
N TYR A 60 -12.92 15.03 -3.87
CA TYR A 60 -11.49 15.15 -3.59
C TYR A 60 -11.29 15.70 -2.18
N GLY A 61 -10.28 15.23 -1.43
CA GLY A 61 -9.97 15.81 -0.12
C GLY A 61 -10.94 15.41 1.00
N GLU A 62 -11.13 14.11 1.23
CA GLU A 62 -11.87 13.63 2.40
C GLU A 62 -11.07 13.90 3.69
N MET A 63 -11.54 14.82 4.53
CA MET A 63 -10.90 15.13 5.82
C MET A 63 -11.44 14.27 6.98
N THR A 64 -12.67 13.76 6.89
CA THR A 64 -13.29 12.94 7.95
C THR A 64 -14.26 11.88 7.41
N THR A 65 -14.48 10.80 8.16
CA THR A 65 -15.43 9.72 7.83
C THR A 65 -16.89 10.17 7.71
N LEU A 66 -17.24 11.30 8.32
CA LEU A 66 -18.62 11.83 8.39
C LEU A 66 -18.93 12.86 7.29
N ARG A 67 -17.91 13.38 6.59
CA ARG A 67 -18.01 14.50 5.65
C ARG A 67 -17.23 14.18 4.37
N LYS A 68 -17.69 13.14 3.67
CA LYS A 68 -17.04 12.62 2.46
C LYS A 68 -17.44 13.36 1.17
N ASP A 69 -18.37 14.29 1.28
CA ASP A 69 -18.99 15.03 0.17
C ASP A 69 -18.80 16.56 0.30
N GLU A 70 -18.04 17.04 1.29
CA GLU A 70 -17.82 18.48 1.50
C GLU A 70 -17.08 19.15 0.34
N ILE A 71 -16.17 18.42 -0.30
CA ILE A 71 -15.38 18.92 -1.43
C ILE A 71 -15.73 18.07 -2.65
N GLN A 72 -16.82 18.46 -3.30
CA GLN A 72 -17.25 17.90 -4.57
C GLN A 72 -17.04 18.96 -5.66
N LEU A 73 -16.14 18.66 -6.58
CA LEU A 73 -15.82 19.51 -7.71
C LEU A 73 -16.36 18.85 -8.97
N GLU A 74 -17.58 19.23 -9.36
CA GLU A 74 -18.27 18.66 -10.53
C GLU A 74 -17.47 18.80 -11.83
N GLN A 75 -16.65 19.84 -11.92
CA GLN A 75 -15.80 20.12 -13.08
C GLN A 75 -14.64 19.12 -13.24
N TYR A 76 -14.32 18.36 -12.19
CA TYR A 76 -13.24 17.38 -12.14
C TYR A 76 -13.76 15.93 -12.06
N VAL A 77 -15.00 15.69 -12.50
CA VAL A 77 -15.56 14.34 -12.63
C VAL A 77 -14.83 13.56 -13.72
N ARG A 78 -14.32 12.37 -13.38
CA ARG A 78 -13.63 11.47 -14.30
C ARG A 78 -14.33 10.12 -14.33
N LYS A 79 -14.81 9.71 -15.52
CA LYS A 79 -15.49 8.42 -15.74
C LYS A 79 -14.51 7.34 -16.19
N TRP A 80 -13.52 7.07 -15.35
CA TRP A 80 -12.50 6.04 -15.61
C TRP A 80 -12.93 4.67 -15.08
N ASN A 81 -12.74 3.62 -15.89
CA ASN A 81 -13.06 2.24 -15.51
C ASN A 81 -11.94 1.60 -14.66
N ILE A 82 -11.62 2.21 -13.51
CA ILE A 82 -10.50 1.80 -12.63
C ILE A 82 -10.61 0.34 -12.20
N LEU A 83 -11.81 -0.15 -11.90
CA LEU A 83 -12.02 -1.54 -11.49
C LEU A 83 -11.64 -2.56 -12.58
N LYS A 84 -11.81 -2.21 -13.88
CA LYS A 84 -11.38 -3.07 -14.99
C LYS A 84 -9.88 -3.02 -15.21
N ALA A 85 -9.27 -1.85 -14.98
CA ALA A 85 -7.83 -1.63 -15.10
C ALA A 85 -7.04 -2.07 -13.85
N ALA A 86 -7.69 -2.63 -12.82
CA ALA A 86 -7.05 -3.08 -11.58
C ALA A 86 -5.78 -3.96 -11.79
N PRO A 87 -5.76 -4.97 -12.68
CA PRO A 87 -4.56 -5.77 -12.91
C PRO A 87 -3.43 -4.97 -13.57
N GLU A 88 -3.76 -4.10 -14.54
CA GLU A 88 -2.79 -3.23 -15.22
C GLU A 88 -2.18 -2.20 -14.26
N ILE A 89 -3.01 -1.62 -13.39
CA ILE A 89 -2.56 -0.72 -12.32
C ILE A 89 -1.60 -1.45 -11.38
N ALA A 90 -1.92 -2.67 -10.98
CA ALA A 90 -1.08 -3.46 -10.08
C ALA A 90 0.29 -3.78 -10.71
N GLU A 91 0.31 -4.19 -11.98
CA GLU A 91 1.55 -4.44 -12.72
C GLU A 91 2.39 -3.17 -12.83
N LYS A 92 1.77 -2.05 -13.20
CA LYS A 92 2.48 -0.78 -13.36
C LYS A 92 3.02 -0.24 -12.04
N MET A 93 2.25 -0.34 -10.96
CA MET A 93 2.72 0.00 -9.62
C MET A 93 3.89 -0.89 -9.20
N CYS A 94 3.86 -2.18 -9.55
CA CYS A 94 4.96 -3.08 -9.25
C CYS A 94 6.25 -2.65 -9.95
N GLU A 95 6.16 -2.26 -11.24
CA GLU A 95 7.28 -1.73 -12.03
C GLU A 95 7.88 -0.46 -11.38
N ILE A 96 7.04 0.52 -11.04
CA ILE A 96 7.46 1.81 -10.47
C ILE A 96 8.11 1.65 -9.09
N ILE A 97 7.53 0.79 -8.24
CA ILE A 97 7.96 0.65 -6.85
C ILE A 97 9.25 -0.19 -6.75
N SER A 98 9.37 -1.20 -7.61
CA SER A 98 10.51 -2.10 -7.63
C SER A 98 11.81 -1.34 -7.80
N LEU A 99 12.84 -1.80 -7.09
CA LEU A 99 14.17 -1.20 -7.19
C LEU A 99 14.86 -1.75 -8.43
N ASN A 100 15.65 -0.89 -9.08
CA ASN A 100 16.43 -1.31 -10.23
C ASN A 100 17.41 -2.42 -9.83
N GLU A 101 17.24 -3.58 -10.46
CA GLU A 101 18.01 -4.80 -10.18
C GLU A 101 19.51 -4.60 -10.43
N ASN A 102 19.86 -3.80 -11.44
CA ASN A 102 21.24 -3.52 -11.84
C ASN A 102 22.06 -2.82 -10.75
N PHE A 103 21.40 -2.07 -9.87
CA PHE A 103 22.06 -1.31 -8.80
C PHE A 103 21.89 -1.92 -7.41
N ASN A 104 21.02 -2.93 -7.25
CA ASN A 104 20.68 -3.48 -5.93
C ASN A 104 20.90 -4.99 -5.80
N GLY A 105 21.54 -5.65 -6.78
CA GLY A 105 21.97 -7.05 -6.64
C GLY A 105 20.82 -8.06 -6.52
N GLY A 106 19.62 -7.73 -7.01
CA GLY A 106 18.47 -8.63 -7.07
C GLY A 106 17.47 -8.58 -5.90
N ASP A 107 17.79 -7.93 -4.77
CA ASP A 107 16.91 -7.89 -3.57
C ASP A 107 15.91 -6.72 -3.58
N GLY A 108 15.28 -6.46 -4.73
CA GLY A 108 14.57 -5.21 -5.03
C GLY A 108 13.06 -5.27 -5.29
N GLY A 109 12.46 -6.46 -5.32
CA GLY A 109 11.09 -6.65 -5.80
C GLY A 109 10.01 -6.06 -4.89
N ALA A 110 9.12 -5.25 -5.48
CA ALA A 110 7.83 -4.94 -4.86
C ALA A 110 6.86 -6.10 -5.07
N ASP A 111 5.87 -6.24 -4.19
CA ASP A 111 4.79 -7.23 -4.35
C ASP A 111 3.46 -6.47 -4.32
N VAL A 112 2.84 -6.35 -5.49
CA VAL A 112 1.55 -5.66 -5.67
C VAL A 112 0.53 -6.69 -6.12
N LYS A 113 -0.49 -6.92 -5.31
CA LYS A 113 -1.52 -7.94 -5.55
C LYS A 113 -2.91 -7.34 -5.51
N VAL A 114 -3.70 -7.67 -6.52
CA VAL A 114 -5.14 -7.45 -6.49
C VAL A 114 -5.76 -8.55 -5.62
N LEU A 115 -6.55 -8.17 -4.63
CA LEU A 115 -7.29 -9.12 -3.79
C LEU A 115 -8.43 -9.76 -4.61
N PRO A 116 -8.94 -10.94 -4.22
CA PRO A 116 -9.90 -11.72 -5.02
C PRO A 116 -11.13 -10.94 -5.49
N ASP A 117 -11.56 -9.94 -4.72
CA ASP A 117 -12.74 -9.13 -5.04
C ASP A 117 -12.46 -8.05 -6.10
N GLY A 118 -11.22 -7.86 -6.55
CA GLY A 118 -10.83 -6.83 -7.54
C GLY A 118 -10.89 -5.39 -7.03
N LYS A 119 -11.43 -5.17 -5.83
CA LYS A 119 -11.71 -3.85 -5.25
C LYS A 119 -10.58 -3.28 -4.39
N LEU A 120 -9.72 -4.16 -3.90
CA LEU A 120 -8.61 -3.81 -3.01
C LEU A 120 -7.29 -4.27 -3.61
N LEU A 121 -6.28 -3.45 -3.42
CA LEU A 121 -4.93 -3.70 -3.90
C LEU A 121 -3.99 -3.67 -2.69
N MET A 122 -3.26 -4.76 -2.49
CA MET A 122 -2.24 -4.91 -1.46
C MET A 122 -0.89 -4.51 -2.08
N VAL A 123 -0.27 -3.46 -1.55
CA VAL A 123 1.05 -2.97 -1.95
C VAL A 123 2.03 -3.33 -0.86
N LYS A 124 3.09 -4.04 -1.21
CA LYS A 124 4.17 -4.37 -0.31
C LYS A 124 5.49 -3.81 -0.85
N LEU A 125 6.06 -2.87 -0.11
CA LEU A 125 7.32 -2.23 -0.49
C LEU A 125 8.53 -3.19 -0.30
N PRO A 126 9.60 -2.98 -1.09
CA PRO A 126 10.89 -3.62 -0.86
C PRO A 126 11.44 -3.29 0.53
N GLU A 127 12.06 -4.27 1.20
CA GLU A 127 12.55 -4.11 2.58
C GLU A 127 13.60 -2.99 2.69
N ARG A 128 14.49 -2.90 1.71
CA ARG A 128 15.54 -1.89 1.62
C ARG A 128 15.02 -0.45 1.72
N ARG A 129 13.82 -0.15 1.19
CA ARG A 129 13.23 1.19 1.28
C ARG A 129 12.81 1.54 2.70
N ILE A 130 12.35 0.56 3.47
CA ILE A 130 11.92 0.75 4.86
C ILE A 130 13.11 0.74 5.81
N ASP A 131 14.14 -0.09 5.54
CA ASP A 131 15.34 -0.14 6.37
C ASP A 131 16.16 1.15 6.31
N LEU A 132 16.16 1.83 5.16
CA LEU A 132 16.81 3.14 4.99
C LEU A 132 15.92 4.33 5.38
N ALA A 133 14.63 4.09 5.64
CA ALA A 133 13.70 5.13 6.00
C ALA A 133 13.77 5.48 7.49
N ALA A 134 13.64 6.76 7.81
CA ALA A 134 13.52 7.21 9.20
C ALA A 134 12.21 6.76 9.87
N SER A 135 11.16 6.48 9.09
CA SER A 135 9.85 6.07 9.59
C SER A 135 9.09 5.23 8.55
N SER A 136 7.84 4.84 8.86
CA SER A 136 6.95 4.18 7.90
C SER A 136 6.24 5.14 6.94
N ALA A 137 6.49 6.45 7.02
CA ALA A 137 5.87 7.43 6.13
C ALA A 137 6.09 7.14 4.62
N PRO A 138 7.26 6.65 4.18
CA PRO A 138 7.48 6.31 2.77
C PRO A 138 6.52 5.25 2.22
N LEU A 139 5.91 4.44 3.08
CA LEU A 139 4.86 3.50 2.68
C LEU A 139 3.74 4.22 1.94
N PHE A 140 3.19 5.27 2.54
CA PHE A 140 2.02 5.97 2.01
C PHE A 140 2.39 6.88 0.85
N THR A 141 3.54 7.57 0.93
CA THR A 141 3.93 8.52 -0.11
C THR A 141 4.34 7.82 -1.39
N ILE A 142 5.14 6.75 -1.32
CA ILE A 142 5.55 5.98 -2.50
C ILE A 142 4.34 5.29 -3.12
N THR A 143 3.48 4.68 -2.29
CA THR A 143 2.26 4.03 -2.78
C THR A 143 1.32 5.03 -3.47
N GLY A 144 1.11 6.21 -2.88
CA GLY A 144 0.25 7.25 -3.45
C GLY A 144 0.79 7.81 -4.77
N VAL A 145 2.10 8.09 -4.84
CA VAL A 145 2.74 8.58 -6.07
C VAL A 145 2.73 7.51 -7.15
N ALA A 146 3.07 6.27 -6.83
CA ALA A 146 3.05 5.17 -7.80
C ALA A 146 1.64 4.90 -8.33
N LEU A 147 0.61 4.98 -7.47
CA LEU A 147 -0.79 4.86 -7.88
C LEU A 147 -1.20 6.01 -8.82
N ALA A 148 -0.85 7.26 -8.47
CA ALA A 148 -1.17 8.41 -9.29
C ALA A 148 -0.51 8.29 -10.68
N GLN A 149 0.78 7.94 -10.71
CA GLN A 149 1.52 7.75 -11.96
C GLN A 149 0.95 6.59 -12.81
N ALA A 150 0.62 5.46 -12.19
CA ALA A 150 0.00 4.34 -12.90
C ALA A 150 -1.34 4.74 -13.54
N ILE A 151 -2.17 5.50 -12.83
CA ILE A 151 -3.46 5.99 -13.34
C ILE A 151 -3.24 6.99 -14.48
N THR A 152 -2.31 7.94 -14.35
CA THR A 152 -2.05 8.92 -15.41
C THR A 152 -1.54 8.25 -16.69
N GLU A 153 -0.70 7.23 -16.58
CA GLU A 153 -0.17 6.51 -17.75
C GLU A 153 -1.23 5.60 -18.40
N ILE A 154 -2.05 4.90 -17.61
CA ILE A 154 -3.09 3.98 -18.14
C ILE A 154 -4.24 4.75 -18.78
N PHE A 155 -4.64 5.88 -18.20
CA PHE A 155 -5.74 6.71 -18.71
C PHE A 155 -5.27 7.89 -19.56
N ASP A 156 -3.98 7.95 -19.88
CA ASP A 156 -3.39 8.91 -20.83
C ASP A 156 -3.67 10.37 -20.46
N VAL A 157 -3.53 10.66 -19.16
CA VAL A 157 -3.71 11.99 -18.58
C VAL A 157 -2.43 12.79 -18.80
N ASP A 158 -2.40 13.54 -19.89
CA ASP A 158 -1.28 14.41 -20.27
C ASP A 158 -1.80 15.81 -20.60
N ILE A 159 -0.94 16.82 -20.53
CA ILE A 159 -1.28 18.22 -20.79
C ILE A 159 -1.88 18.41 -22.20
N ASP A 160 -1.44 17.60 -23.16
CA ASP A 160 -1.89 17.65 -24.55
C ASP A 160 -3.27 17.00 -24.76
N LYS A 161 -3.61 15.99 -23.97
CA LYS A 161 -4.80 15.15 -24.17
C LYS A 161 -5.91 15.42 -23.15
N ASP A 162 -5.52 15.84 -21.96
CA ASP A 162 -6.39 16.19 -20.83
C ASP A 162 -5.82 17.38 -20.03
N PRO A 163 -5.77 18.59 -20.63
CA PRO A 163 -5.27 19.79 -19.96
C PRO A 163 -6.05 20.12 -18.68
N ASP A 164 -7.35 19.83 -18.65
CA ASP A 164 -8.22 19.95 -17.48
C ASP A 164 -7.84 18.97 -16.34
N GLY A 165 -7.14 17.88 -16.65
CA GLY A 165 -6.64 16.89 -15.69
C GLY A 165 -5.31 17.29 -15.08
N CYS A 166 -4.52 18.08 -15.80
CA CYS A 166 -3.22 18.58 -15.38
C CYS A 166 -3.29 19.97 -14.73
N ALA A 167 -4.35 20.75 -14.96
CA ALA A 167 -4.51 22.11 -14.45
C ALA A 167 -5.35 22.17 -13.15
N LEU A 168 -4.80 22.85 -12.13
CA LEU A 168 -5.51 23.16 -10.87
C LEU A 168 -6.64 24.19 -11.03
N ILE A 169 -6.69 24.90 -12.16
CA ILE A 169 -7.70 25.89 -12.47
C ILE A 169 -8.14 25.65 -13.91
N LYS A 170 -9.43 25.38 -14.10
CA LYS A 170 -10.06 25.34 -15.41
C LYS A 170 -10.02 26.75 -16.01
N THR A 171 -9.19 26.99 -17.01
CA THR A 171 -9.33 28.18 -17.88
C THR A 171 -10.59 27.95 -18.70
N GLY A 172 -11.69 28.56 -18.27
CA GLY A 172 -13.00 28.45 -18.92
C GLY A 172 -13.02 28.96 -20.36
#